data_AF-A0A967SRZ8-F1
#
_entry.id   AF-A0A967SRZ8-F1
#
_cell.length_a   1.000
_cell.length_b   1.000
_cell.length_c   1.000
_cell.angle_alpha   90.00
_cell.angle_beta   90.00
_cell.angle_gamma   90.00
#
_symmetry.space_group_name_H-M   'P 1'
#
loop_
_entity.id
_entity.type
_entity.pdbx_description
1 polymer ?
#
loop_
_entity_poly.entity_id
_entity_poly.type
_entity_poly.pdbx_seq_one_letter_code
_entity_poly.pdbx_strand_id
1 'polypeptide(L)' 'LPGVPLKTLRKAALNMRMGGVGYYPKSNFVHVDSGRVRSW' A
#
# COMPACT_ATOMS: atom_id res chain seq x y z
N LEU A 1 -11.57 3.72 1.34
CA LEU A 1 -12.58 2.63 1.30
C LEU A 1 -13.06 2.39 2.72
N PRO A 2 -14.28 2.81 3.07
CA PRO A 2 -14.86 2.50 4.37
C PRO A 2 -14.85 0.98 4.62
N GLY A 3 -14.53 0.56 5.83
CA GLY A 3 -14.60 -0.86 6.24
C GLY A 3 -13.45 -1.76 5.76
N VAL A 4 -12.50 -1.28 4.94
CA VAL A 4 -11.34 -2.11 4.52
C VAL A 4 -10.16 -1.85 5.45
N PRO A 5 -9.62 -2.88 6.14
CA PRO A 5 -8.42 -2.72 6.95
C PRO A 5 -7.23 -2.25 6.12
N LEU A 6 -6.46 -1.31 6.65
CA LEU A 6 -5.29 -0.76 5.96
C LEU A 6 -4.25 -1.83 5.58
N LYS A 7 -4.12 -2.87 6.41
CA LYS A 7 -3.27 -4.03 6.15
C LYS A 7 -3.70 -4.80 4.90
N THR A 8 -5.00 -4.90 4.65
CA THR A 8 -5.56 -5.56 3.46
C THR A 8 -5.23 -4.76 2.21
N LEU A 9 -5.36 -3.43 2.27
CA LEU A 9 -4.97 -2.54 1.18
C LEU A 9 -3.48 -2.66 0.85
N ARG A 10 -2.62 -2.66 1.88
CA ARG A 10 -1.18 -2.87 1.70
C ARG A 10 -0.89 -4.20 1.00
N LYS A 11 -1.53 -5.28 1.45
CA LYS A 11 -1.33 -6.62 0.86
C LYS A 11 -1.75 -6.65 -0.60
N ALA A 12 -2.90 -6.05 -0.94
CA ALA A 12 -3.36 -5.95 -2.32
C ALA A 12 -2.36 -5.17 -3.20
N ALA A 13 -1.88 -4.02 -2.73
CA ALA A 13 -0.92 -3.19 -3.46
C ALA A 13 0.43 -3.92 -3.69
N LEU A 14 0.96 -4.62 -2.67
CA LEU A 14 2.18 -5.41 -2.80
C LEU A 14 2.03 -6.55 -3.82
N ASN A 15 0.86 -7.19 -3.84
CA ASN A 15 0.57 -8.29 -4.76
C ASN A 15 0.47 -7.84 -6.23
N MET A 16 0.11 -6.58 -6.49
CA MET A 16 0.07 -6.04 -7.84
C MET A 16 1.45 -5.94 -8.48
N ARG A 17 2.51 -5.72 -7.68
CA ARG A 17 3.89 -5.52 -8.18
C ARG A 17 4.01 -4.42 -9.25
N MET A 18 3.18 -3.38 -9.15
CA MET A 18 3.09 -2.28 -10.13
C MET A 18 3.77 -0.98 -9.67
N GLY A 19 4.58 -1.02 -8.60
CA GLY A 19 5.44 0.09 -8.18
C GLY A 19 5.70 0.12 -6.68
N GLY A 20 5.94 1.32 -6.14
CA GLY A 20 6.27 1.52 -4.73
C GLY A 20 5.06 1.40 -3.81
N VAL A 21 5.19 0.72 -2.67
CA VAL A 21 4.15 0.62 -1.64
C VAL A 21 4.68 1.07 -0.28
N GLY A 22 4.16 2.17 0.25
CA GLY A 22 4.47 2.68 1.60
C GLY A 22 3.35 2.41 2.60
N TYR A 23 3.69 1.92 3.80
CA TYR A 23 2.70 1.58 4.82
C TYR A 23 2.77 2.49 6.06
N TYR A 24 1.73 3.31 6.26
CA TYR A 24 1.68 4.30 7.34
C TYR A 24 0.48 4.06 8.27
N PRO A 25 0.52 3.03 9.14
CA PRO A 25 -0.60 2.69 10.02
C PRO A 25 -0.91 3.78 11.03
N LYS A 26 0.10 4.52 11.51
CA LYS A 26 -0.09 5.64 12.45
C LYS A 26 -0.83 6.82 11.82
N SER A 27 -0.62 7.05 10.53
CA SER A 27 -1.28 8.10 9.75
C SER A 27 -2.49 7.59 8.96
N ASN A 28 -2.84 6.31 9.14
CA ASN A 28 -3.98 5.63 8.55
C ASN A 28 -4.06 5.66 7.00
N PHE A 29 -2.93 5.52 6.31
CA PHE A 29 -2.92 5.46 4.83
C PHE A 29 -1.86 4.50 4.24
N VAL A 30 -2.06 4.14 2.97
CA VAL A 30 -1.09 3.43 2.12
C VAL A 30 -0.70 4.36 0.97
N HIS A 31 0.58 4.53 0.73
CA HIS A 31 1.10 5.21 -0.45
C HIS A 31 1.34 4.19 -1.56
N VAL A 32 0.88 4.46 -2.79
CA VAL A 32 1.14 3.63 -3.96
C VAL A 32 1.61 4.51 -5.11
N ASP A 33 2.75 4.16 -5.72
CA ASP A 33 3.29 4.82 -6.91
C ASP A 33 3.51 3.81 -8.04
N SER A 34 3.72 4.29 -9.27
CA SER A 34 3.91 3.46 -10.48
C SER A 34 5.37 3.30 -10.90
N GLY A 35 6.32 3.57 -9.99
CA GLY A 35 7.76 3.50 -10.26
C GLY A 35 8.31 2.07 -10.21
N ARG A 36 9.60 1.94 -9.89
CA ARG A 36 10.20 0.62 -9.61
C ARG A 36 9.53 -0.02 -8.41
N VAL A 37 9.36 -1.35 -8.45
CA VAL A 37 8.84 -2.14 -7.33
C VAL A 37 9.74 -1.95 -6.11
N ARG A 38 9.17 -1.34 -5.06
CA ARG A 38 9.83 -1.06 -3.78
C ARG A 38 8.80 -1.02 -2.65
N SER A 39 9.24 -1.20 -1.42
CA SER A 39 8.35 -1.14 -0.26
C SER A 39 9.02 -0.47 0.93
N TRP A 40 8.25 0.31 1.69
CA TRP A 40 8.69 0.99 2.90
C TRP A 40 7.67 0.86 4.04
#